data_AF-A0A354ZFE1-F1
#
_entry.id   AF-A0A354ZFE1-F1
#
_cell.length_a   1.000
_cell.length_b   1.000
_cell.length_c   1.000
_cell.angle_alpha   90.00
_cell.angle_beta   90.00
_cell.angle_gamma   90.00
#
_symmetry.space_group_name_H-M   'P 1'
#
loop_
_entity.id
_entity.type
_entity.pdbx_description
1 polymer ?
#
loop_
_entity_poly.entity_id
_entity_poly.type
_entity_poly.pdbx_seq_one_letter_code
_entity_poly.pdbx_strand_id
1 'polypeptide(L)'
;LVFDNSDQFLNIGFDEVTVTRKVYRSGDAEYLLNSVPCRLRDIVDLFSGTGLGREAYSVVEQGKIDAVLSARPEDRRSLFDEPSGTMKYRARKSQAQRKLLEVRADQLRVGDVASELGRQLPLVQAQAQQALRWQGLSETLTQLDVDVLSYDLSRLSKRLAELRGEIQSLEDQERALTAKASECEAALEQARVHVAQAESEVEALHGAGSEARAVAERDVGRRSLAEQRHQALAERCSQLAARVVSQRERLAKLRDEYDTACSQAEQARADYAERGSTARQAEERVSALTAARAAAEAEVEECKSALFDVLARASDLRSRVRAGEDSTKLSGSRAARVRAQLDEKRRECARIQDEV
;
A
#
# COMPACT_ATOMS: atom_id res chain seq x y z
N LEU A 1 -12.45 129.60 73.19
CA LEU A 1 -12.82 131.00 72.94
C LEU A 1 -14.27 131.02 72.51
N VAL A 2 -15.05 131.99 72.97
CA VAL A 2 -16.47 132.14 72.62
C VAL A 2 -16.64 133.55 72.04
N PHE A 3 -17.23 133.65 70.85
CA PHE A 3 -17.48 134.88 70.15
C PHE A 3 -18.99 135.08 70.04
N ASP A 4 -19.47 136.27 70.40
CA ASP A 4 -20.82 136.72 70.06
C ASP A 4 -20.85 137.05 68.56
N ASN A 5 -21.78 136.43 67.84
CA ASN A 5 -22.00 136.57 66.41
C ASN A 5 -23.46 136.99 66.12
N SER A 6 -24.11 137.67 67.06
CA SER A 6 -25.49 138.18 66.91
C SER A 6 -25.64 139.17 65.74
N ASP A 7 -24.55 139.83 65.33
CA ASP A 7 -24.47 140.72 64.17
C ASP A 7 -24.20 139.99 62.84
N GLN A 8 -24.06 138.65 62.89
CA GLN A 8 -23.73 137.76 61.76
C GLN A 8 -22.47 138.19 60.99
N PHE A 9 -21.53 138.83 61.68
CA PHE A 9 -20.26 139.24 61.08
C PHE A 9 -19.42 138.04 60.60
N LEU A 10 -19.44 136.95 61.34
CA LEU A 10 -18.98 135.64 60.87
C LEU A 10 -20.11 135.01 60.05
N ASN A 11 -19.83 134.68 58.80
CA ASN A 11 -20.80 134.11 57.85
C ASN A 11 -21.14 132.65 58.16
N ILE A 12 -21.71 132.42 59.34
CA ILE A 12 -22.18 131.17 59.92
C ILE A 12 -23.54 131.46 60.56
N GLY A 13 -24.51 130.56 60.39
CA GLY A 13 -25.87 130.72 60.92
C GLY A 13 -26.03 130.47 62.42
N PHE A 14 -25.01 130.76 63.23
CA PHE A 14 -25.05 130.64 64.69
C PHE A 14 -24.76 132.00 65.31
N ASP A 15 -25.62 132.41 66.25
CA ASP A 15 -25.50 133.69 66.97
C ASP A 15 -24.35 133.67 68.01
N GLU A 16 -23.85 132.47 68.37
CA GLU A 16 -22.69 132.29 69.24
C GLU A 16 -21.73 131.26 68.62
N VAL A 17 -20.45 131.63 68.53
CA VAL A 17 -19.41 130.81 67.89
C VAL A 17 -18.30 130.49 68.89
N THR A 18 -18.19 129.21 69.26
CA THR A 18 -17.14 128.68 70.13
C THR A 18 -16.04 128.02 69.30
N VAL A 19 -14.80 128.50 69.47
CA VAL A 19 -13.60 127.92 68.86
C VAL A 19 -12.72 127.31 69.93
N THR A 20 -12.42 126.02 69.78
CA THR A 20 -11.60 125.26 70.72
C THR A 20 -10.44 124.61 69.98
N ARG A 21 -9.22 124.82 70.47
CA ARG A 21 -8.03 124.11 70.03
C ARG A 21 -7.57 123.18 71.14
N LYS A 22 -7.55 121.88 70.89
CA LYS A 22 -6.97 120.87 71.78
C LYS A 22 -5.61 120.47 71.25
N VAL A 23 -4.58 120.58 72.07
CA VAL A 23 -3.22 120.15 71.72
C VAL A 23 -2.91 118.90 72.52
N TYR A 24 -2.60 117.82 71.82
CA TYR A 24 -2.23 116.54 72.43
C TYR A 24 -0.73 116.52 72.74
N ARG A 25 -0.35 115.68 73.69
CA ARG A 25 1.06 115.50 74.09
C ARG A 25 1.94 114.94 72.95
N SER A 26 1.31 114.34 71.92
CA SER A 26 1.95 113.89 70.67
C SER A 26 2.38 115.04 69.75
N GLY A 27 1.91 116.27 70.02
CA GLY A 27 2.11 117.42 69.13
C GLY A 27 0.96 117.65 68.14
N ASP A 28 0.00 116.72 68.05
CA ASP A 28 -1.17 116.89 67.20
C ASP A 28 -2.13 117.92 67.78
N ALA A 29 -2.76 118.71 66.90
CA ALA A 29 -3.76 119.69 67.29
C ALA A 29 -5.12 119.34 66.65
N GLU A 30 -6.14 119.17 67.49
CA GLU A 30 -7.52 119.07 67.06
C GLU A 30 -8.21 120.43 67.19
N TYR A 31 -9.01 120.77 66.19
CA TYR A 31 -9.72 122.04 66.10
C TYR A 31 -11.23 121.77 66.09
N LEU A 32 -11.96 122.46 66.97
CA LEU A 32 -13.40 122.33 67.09
C LEU A 32 -14.07 123.70 66.91
N LEU A 33 -15.14 123.71 66.12
CA LEU A 33 -16.03 124.84 65.92
C LEU A 33 -17.41 124.43 66.43
N ASN A 34 -17.94 125.12 67.45
CA ASN A 34 -19.17 124.74 68.15
C ASN A 34 -19.19 123.26 68.57
N SER A 35 -18.06 122.79 69.13
CA SER A 35 -17.84 121.40 69.56
C SER A 35 -17.82 120.34 68.44
N VAL A 36 -17.86 120.75 67.16
CA VAL A 36 -17.71 119.85 66.01
C VAL A 36 -16.27 119.87 65.49
N PRO A 37 -15.62 118.72 65.27
CA PRO A 37 -14.28 118.66 64.69
C PRO A 37 -14.26 119.27 63.28
N CYS A 38 -13.30 120.15 63.01
CA CYS A 38 -13.11 120.80 61.72
C CYS A 38 -11.63 120.91 61.37
N ARG A 39 -11.31 121.25 60.12
CA ARG A 39 -9.92 121.43 59.71
C ARG A 39 -9.47 122.82 60.11
N LEU A 40 -8.17 122.99 60.39
CA LEU A 40 -7.57 124.30 60.62
C LEU A 40 -7.90 125.28 59.47
N ARG A 41 -7.92 124.78 58.22
CA ARG A 41 -8.29 125.57 57.05
C ARG A 41 -9.70 126.16 57.17
N ASP A 42 -10.66 125.42 57.70
CA ASP A 42 -12.05 125.87 57.80
C ASP A 42 -12.18 127.01 58.83
N ILE A 43 -11.44 126.92 59.94
CA ILE A 43 -11.34 128.01 60.94
C ILE A 43 -10.61 129.23 60.35
N VAL A 44 -9.49 129.01 59.65
CA VAL A 44 -8.74 130.11 59.02
C VAL A 44 -9.58 130.80 57.95
N ASP A 45 -10.34 130.05 57.15
CA ASP A 45 -11.24 130.58 56.13
C ASP A 45 -12.43 131.35 56.75
N LEU A 46 -12.89 130.95 57.95
CA LEU A 46 -13.93 131.64 58.72
C LEU A 46 -13.48 133.01 59.24
N PHE A 47 -12.27 133.09 59.80
CA PHE A 47 -11.69 134.35 60.30
C PHE A 47 -10.89 135.12 59.22
N SER A 48 -10.91 134.66 57.97
CA SER A 48 -10.26 135.35 56.85
C SER A 48 -11.10 136.56 56.43
N GLY A 49 -10.52 137.76 56.55
CA GLY A 49 -11.19 139.03 56.25
C GLY A 49 -11.91 139.68 57.45
N THR A 50 -11.89 139.05 58.63
CA THR A 50 -12.47 139.62 59.87
C THR A 50 -11.43 140.39 60.70
N GLY A 51 -10.16 140.37 60.27
CA GLY A 51 -9.05 140.99 60.98
C GLY A 51 -8.48 140.17 62.15
N LEU A 52 -9.05 138.99 62.43
CA LEU A 52 -8.66 138.05 63.50
C LEU A 52 -7.91 136.80 62.97
N GLY A 53 -7.43 136.85 61.73
CA GLY A 53 -6.72 135.75 61.06
C GLY A 53 -5.27 135.55 61.54
N ARG A 54 -4.51 134.70 60.81
CA ARG A 54 -3.10 134.37 61.12
C ARG A 54 -2.20 135.62 61.16
N GLU A 55 -2.55 136.65 60.40
CA GLU A 55 -1.89 137.96 60.39
C GLU A 55 -2.81 139.04 60.99
N ALA A 56 -3.51 138.71 62.09
CA ALA A 56 -4.37 139.65 62.79
C ALA A 56 -3.63 140.95 63.15
N TYR A 57 -4.20 142.08 62.73
CA TYR A 57 -3.74 143.42 63.11
C TYR A 57 -4.24 143.82 64.52
N SER A 58 -5.22 143.08 65.05
CA SER A 58 -5.84 143.33 66.35
C SER A 58 -4.97 142.91 67.55
N VAL A 59 -3.89 142.17 67.32
CA VAL A 59 -2.91 141.77 68.35
C VAL A 59 -1.50 142.08 67.86
N VAL A 60 -0.83 143.00 68.58
CA VAL A 60 0.55 143.40 68.31
C VAL A 60 1.47 142.64 69.25
N GLU A 61 2.20 141.67 68.71
CA GLU A 61 3.28 141.00 69.43
C GLU A 61 4.49 141.93 69.58
N GLN A 62 5.25 141.77 70.66
CA GLN A 62 6.43 142.59 70.92
C GLN A 62 7.47 142.40 69.78
N GLY A 63 7.92 143.51 69.18
CA GLY A 63 8.84 143.51 68.02
C GLY A 63 8.17 143.43 66.64
N LYS A 64 6.85 143.22 66.56
CA LYS A 64 6.11 143.15 65.28
C LYS A 64 6.08 144.50 64.53
N ILE A 65 6.13 145.62 65.24
CA ILE A 65 6.16 146.97 64.63
C ILE A 65 7.48 147.20 63.86
N ASP A 66 8.62 146.86 64.46
CA ASP A 66 9.93 146.98 63.81
C ASP A 66 10.04 146.03 62.60
N ALA A 67 9.47 144.83 62.70
CA ALA A 67 9.39 143.88 61.60
C ALA A 67 8.57 144.43 60.41
N VAL A 68 7.43 145.10 60.65
CA VAL A 68 6.61 145.70 59.59
C VAL A 68 7.31 146.89 58.92
N LEU A 69 8.04 147.70 59.70
CA LEU A 69 8.81 148.85 59.18
C LEU A 69 10.03 148.44 58.36
N SER A 70 10.63 147.28 58.66
CA SER A 70 11.77 146.70 57.94
C SER A 70 11.38 145.71 56.84
N ALA A 71 10.13 145.27 56.79
CA ALA A 71 9.63 144.34 55.78
C ALA A 71 9.71 144.90 54.35
N ARG A 72 9.93 144.00 53.39
CA ARG A 72 9.91 144.34 51.95
C ARG A 72 8.52 144.85 51.56
N PRO A 73 8.42 145.70 50.52
CA PRO A 73 7.13 146.21 50.04
C PRO A 73 6.10 145.12 49.72
N GLU A 74 6.55 143.95 49.26
CA GLU A 74 5.71 142.78 48.95
C GLU A 74 5.08 142.16 50.21
N ASP A 75 5.88 141.95 51.26
CA ASP A 75 5.41 141.42 52.55
C ASP A 75 4.54 142.45 53.29
N ARG A 76 4.89 143.73 53.17
CA ARG A 76 4.05 144.81 53.72
C ARG A 76 2.68 144.87 53.03
N ARG A 77 2.61 144.52 51.75
CA ARG A 77 1.35 144.51 50.98
C ARG A 77 0.40 143.42 51.45
N SER A 78 0.89 142.30 52.00
CA SER A 78 -0.01 141.27 52.54
C SER A 78 -0.80 141.77 53.74
N LEU A 79 -0.16 142.55 54.62
CA LEU A 79 -0.81 143.20 55.77
C LEU A 79 -1.96 144.13 55.37
N PHE A 80 -1.84 144.84 54.24
CA PHE A 80 -2.87 145.78 53.76
C PHE A 80 -3.93 145.09 52.89
N ASP A 81 -3.57 144.05 52.14
CA ASP A 81 -4.49 143.33 51.25
C ASP A 81 -5.46 142.43 52.04
N GLU A 82 -5.12 141.99 53.26
CA GLU A 82 -5.96 141.17 54.16
C GLU A 82 -7.30 141.84 54.54
N PRO A 83 -7.35 143.07 55.08
CA PRO A 83 -8.61 143.75 55.41
C PRO A 83 -9.42 144.17 54.17
N SER A 84 -8.80 144.26 52.99
CA SER A 84 -9.50 144.56 51.72
C SER A 84 -10.19 143.34 51.08
N GLY A 85 -10.01 142.14 51.64
CA GLY A 85 -10.60 140.89 51.11
C GLY A 85 -10.04 140.44 49.75
N THR A 86 -9.09 141.16 49.16
CA THR A 86 -8.53 140.88 47.82
C THR A 86 -7.63 139.64 47.81
N MET A 87 -7.02 139.29 48.95
CA MET A 87 -6.23 138.05 49.11
C MET A 87 -7.02 136.78 48.85
N LYS A 88 -8.26 136.69 49.36
CA LYS A 88 -9.15 135.53 49.17
C LYS A 88 -9.47 135.29 47.70
N TYR A 89 -9.72 136.37 46.94
CA TYR A 89 -9.96 136.29 45.51
C TYR A 89 -8.71 135.87 44.73
N ARG A 90 -7.53 136.43 45.04
CA ARG A 90 -6.27 136.03 44.39
C ARG A 90 -5.90 134.57 44.67
N ALA A 91 -6.07 134.10 45.90
CA ALA A 91 -5.83 132.70 46.26
C ALA A 91 -6.77 131.74 45.50
N ARG A 92 -8.07 132.06 45.41
CA ARG A 92 -9.05 131.29 44.62
C ARG A 92 -8.71 131.29 43.13
N LYS A 93 -8.30 132.44 42.57
CA LYS A 93 -7.87 132.55 41.17
C LYS A 93 -6.65 131.67 40.89
N SER A 94 -5.63 131.72 41.74
CA SER A 94 -4.41 130.90 41.60
C SER A 94 -4.73 129.40 41.72
N GLN A 95 -5.59 129.01 42.67
CA GLN A 95 -6.03 127.62 42.81
C GLN A 95 -6.82 127.13 41.58
N ALA A 96 -7.73 127.96 41.04
CA ALA A 96 -8.48 127.63 39.83
C ALA A 96 -7.55 127.51 38.60
N GLN A 97 -6.55 128.39 38.48
CA GLN A 97 -5.54 128.30 37.43
C GLN A 97 -4.70 127.03 37.51
N ARG A 98 -4.26 126.62 38.72
CA ARG A 98 -3.56 125.34 38.92
C ARG A 98 -4.42 124.15 38.51
N LYS A 99 -5.68 124.11 38.95
CA LYS A 99 -6.63 123.06 38.54
C LYS A 99 -6.86 123.04 37.02
N LEU A 100 -6.94 124.20 36.37
CA LEU A 100 -7.06 124.26 34.90
C LEU A 100 -5.83 123.72 34.18
N LEU A 101 -4.62 123.95 34.73
CA LEU A 101 -3.39 123.38 34.18
C LEU A 101 -3.34 121.86 34.36
N GLU A 102 -3.74 121.35 35.53
CA GLU A 102 -3.87 119.91 35.79
C GLU A 102 -4.85 119.26 34.82
N VAL A 103 -6.06 119.83 34.68
CA VAL A 103 -7.08 119.33 33.74
C VAL A 103 -6.58 119.35 32.29
N ARG A 104 -5.82 120.39 31.90
CA ARG A 104 -5.23 120.45 30.55
C ARG A 104 -4.16 119.35 30.35
N ALA A 105 -3.35 119.05 31.37
CA ALA A 105 -2.39 117.96 31.30
C ALA A 105 -3.08 116.59 31.21
N ASP A 106 -4.14 116.38 32.00
CA ASP A 106 -4.96 115.16 31.93
C ASP A 106 -5.64 115.02 30.57
N GLN A 107 -6.15 116.11 30.00
CA GLN A 107 -6.75 116.11 28.66
C GLN A 107 -5.75 115.69 27.58
N LEU A 108 -4.51 116.19 27.64
CA LEU A 108 -3.45 115.79 26.71
C LEU A 108 -3.16 114.29 26.83
N ARG A 109 -3.01 113.78 28.06
CA ARG A 109 -2.76 112.37 28.30
C ARG A 109 -3.91 111.48 27.80
N VAL A 110 -5.16 111.87 27.99
CA VAL A 110 -6.32 111.15 27.45
C VAL A 110 -6.29 111.16 25.91
N GLY A 111 -5.90 112.29 25.31
CA GLY A 111 -5.69 112.40 23.86
C GLY A 111 -4.62 111.44 23.34
N ASP A 112 -3.48 111.36 24.02
CA ASP A 112 -2.38 110.45 23.67
C ASP A 112 -2.83 108.99 23.75
N VAL A 113 -3.48 108.59 24.86
CA VAL A 113 -4.02 107.23 25.03
C VAL A 113 -5.08 106.91 23.97
N ALA A 114 -5.97 107.85 23.65
CA ALA A 114 -6.98 107.66 22.61
C ALA A 114 -6.32 107.48 21.22
N SER A 115 -5.25 108.22 20.93
CA SER A 115 -4.52 108.09 19.67
C SER A 115 -3.78 106.74 19.58
N GLU A 116 -3.20 106.28 20.68
CA GLU A 116 -2.52 104.98 20.75
C GLU A 116 -3.51 103.83 20.57
N LEU A 117 -4.64 103.87 21.29
CA LEU A 117 -5.73 102.90 21.13
C LEU A 117 -6.31 102.93 19.71
N GLY A 118 -6.46 104.12 19.13
CA GLY A 118 -6.86 104.30 17.73
C GLY A 118 -5.89 103.66 16.74
N ARG A 119 -4.58 103.64 17.04
CA ARG A 119 -3.57 102.95 16.22
C ARG A 119 -3.57 101.43 16.43
N GLN A 120 -3.87 100.97 17.63
CA GLN A 120 -3.92 99.54 17.96
C GLN A 120 -5.20 98.86 17.45
N LEU A 121 -6.34 99.58 17.42
CA LEU A 121 -7.65 99.03 17.07
C LEU A 121 -7.67 98.35 15.67
N PRO A 122 -7.14 98.93 14.58
CA PRO A 122 -7.13 98.27 13.28
C PRO A 122 -6.30 96.99 13.26
N LEU A 123 -5.20 96.94 14.01
CA LEU A 123 -4.35 95.74 14.12
C LEU A 123 -5.10 94.61 14.80
N VAL A 124 -5.72 94.89 15.95
CA VAL A 124 -6.52 93.89 16.69
C VAL A 124 -7.74 93.46 15.88
N GLN A 125 -8.37 94.37 15.14
CA GLN A 125 -9.48 94.04 14.25
C GLN A 125 -9.03 93.11 13.11
N ALA A 126 -7.87 93.36 12.49
CA ALA A 126 -7.31 92.47 11.47
C ALA A 126 -6.98 91.08 12.03
N GLN A 127 -6.40 91.02 13.24
CA GLN A 127 -6.12 89.76 13.94
C GLN A 127 -7.41 88.98 14.24
N ALA A 128 -8.47 89.66 14.71
CA ALA A 128 -9.76 89.04 14.97
C ALA A 128 -10.41 88.50 13.68
N GLN A 129 -10.34 89.25 12.57
CA GLN A 129 -10.83 88.79 11.28
C GLN A 129 -10.06 87.57 10.76
N GLN A 130 -8.73 87.55 10.94
CA GLN A 130 -7.90 86.40 10.56
C GLN A 130 -8.24 85.17 11.42
N ALA A 131 -8.41 85.33 12.73
CA ALA A 131 -8.80 84.25 13.63
C ALA A 131 -10.17 83.67 13.27
N LEU A 132 -11.17 84.51 12.98
CA LEU A 132 -12.50 84.07 12.53
C LEU A 132 -12.43 83.31 11.20
N ARG A 133 -11.63 83.77 10.23
CA ARG A 133 -11.41 83.06 8.97
C ARG A 133 -10.74 81.71 9.19
N TRP A 134 -9.71 81.67 10.03
CA TRP A 134 -9.03 80.42 10.37
C TRP A 134 -9.98 79.44 11.04
N GLN A 135 -10.83 79.90 11.96
CA GLN A 135 -11.82 79.05 12.62
C GLN A 135 -12.81 78.45 11.60
N GLY A 136 -13.37 79.26 10.70
CA GLY A 136 -14.28 78.75 9.66
C GLY A 136 -13.60 77.77 8.70
N LEU A 137 -12.35 78.03 8.30
CA LEU A 137 -11.56 77.11 7.47
C LEU A 137 -11.23 75.80 8.22
N SER A 138 -10.90 75.89 9.51
CA SER A 138 -10.60 74.73 10.35
C SER A 138 -11.84 73.85 10.52
N GLU A 139 -13.01 74.45 10.75
CA GLU A 139 -14.28 73.72 10.84
C GLU A 139 -14.58 73.02 9.50
N THR A 140 -14.42 73.73 8.38
CA THR A 140 -14.61 73.14 7.04
C THR A 140 -13.64 72.00 6.76
N LEU A 141 -12.37 72.15 7.14
CA LEU A 141 -11.36 71.09 7.00
C LEU A 141 -11.75 69.86 7.82
N THR A 142 -12.14 70.05 9.08
CA THR A 142 -12.57 68.93 9.94
C THR A 142 -13.78 68.19 9.39
N GLN A 143 -14.74 68.90 8.78
CA GLN A 143 -15.89 68.29 8.14
C GLN A 143 -15.47 67.46 6.92
N LEU A 144 -14.63 68.02 6.05
CA LEU A 144 -14.12 67.30 4.88
C LEU A 144 -13.31 66.06 5.28
N ASP A 145 -12.47 66.15 6.31
CA ASP A 145 -11.71 65.01 6.83
C ASP A 145 -12.64 63.90 7.32
N VAL A 146 -13.69 64.25 8.08
CA VAL A 146 -14.69 63.28 8.55
C VAL A 146 -15.43 62.63 7.38
N ASP A 147 -15.78 63.40 6.35
CA ASP A 147 -16.47 62.90 5.16
C ASP A 147 -15.60 61.92 4.37
N VAL A 148 -14.32 62.27 4.14
CA VAL A 148 -13.36 61.39 3.45
C VAL A 148 -13.13 60.11 4.24
N LEU A 149 -12.90 60.21 5.56
CA LEU A 149 -12.71 59.04 6.40
C LEU A 149 -13.96 58.16 6.46
N SER A 150 -15.15 58.75 6.47
CA SER A 150 -16.42 58.01 6.45
C SER A 150 -16.65 57.29 5.12
N TYR A 151 -16.29 57.94 4.00
CA TYR A 151 -16.33 57.33 2.68
C TYR A 151 -15.36 56.15 2.58
N ASP A 152 -14.11 56.34 3.01
CA ASP A 152 -13.09 55.29 2.98
C ASP A 152 -13.46 54.12 3.87
N LEU A 153 -13.95 54.38 5.08
CA LEU A 153 -14.45 53.34 5.99
C LEU A 153 -15.60 52.56 5.36
N SER A 154 -16.55 53.24 4.72
CA SER A 154 -17.67 52.60 4.03
C SER A 154 -17.21 51.74 2.86
N ARG A 155 -16.26 52.24 2.06
CA ARG A 155 -15.67 51.51 0.93
C ARG A 155 -14.91 50.27 1.38
N LEU A 156 -14.04 50.41 2.39
CA LEU A 156 -13.29 49.29 2.96
C LEU A 156 -14.22 48.27 3.60
N SER A 157 -15.26 48.71 4.32
CA SER A 157 -16.24 47.81 4.93
C SER A 157 -17.00 46.99 3.89
N LYS A 158 -17.42 47.61 2.77
CA LYS A 158 -18.04 46.90 1.65
C LYS A 158 -17.07 45.87 1.05
N ARG A 159 -15.83 46.27 0.76
CA ARG A 159 -14.83 45.37 0.21
C ARG A 159 -14.53 44.19 1.13
N LEU A 160 -14.51 44.44 2.44
CA LEU A 160 -14.30 43.40 3.44
C LEU A 160 -15.49 42.44 3.48
N ALA A 161 -16.72 42.93 3.38
CA ALA A 161 -17.92 42.09 3.30
C ALA A 161 -17.93 41.21 2.03
N GLU A 162 -17.55 41.77 0.88
CA GLU A 162 -17.38 41.01 -0.37
C GLU A 162 -16.35 39.89 -0.20
N LEU A 163 -15.15 40.21 0.29
CA LEU A 163 -14.08 39.23 0.51
C LEU A 163 -14.49 38.14 1.51
N ARG A 164 -15.24 38.48 2.57
CA ARG A 164 -15.81 37.48 3.49
C ARG A 164 -16.79 36.55 2.79
N GLY A 165 -17.63 37.09 1.90
CA GLY A 165 -18.54 36.29 1.08
C GLY A 165 -17.79 35.35 0.13
N GLU A 166 -16.75 35.86 -0.53
CA GLU A 166 -15.87 35.05 -1.40
C GLU A 166 -15.19 33.92 -0.61
N ILE A 167 -14.62 34.22 0.57
CA ILE A 167 -14.01 33.22 1.45
C ILE A 167 -15.03 32.14 1.84
N GLN A 168 -16.23 32.53 2.30
CA GLN A 168 -17.25 31.56 2.68
C GLN A 168 -17.64 30.66 1.50
N SER A 169 -17.77 31.22 0.30
CA SER A 169 -18.09 30.45 -0.90
C SER A 169 -16.98 29.46 -1.28
N LEU A 170 -15.72 29.83 -1.08
CA LEU A 170 -14.57 28.95 -1.32
C LEU A 170 -14.48 27.84 -0.27
N GLU A 171 -14.75 28.14 1.01
CA GLU A 171 -14.81 27.13 2.07
C GLU A 171 -15.93 26.11 1.81
N ASP A 172 -17.10 26.56 1.36
CA ASP A 172 -18.21 25.66 1.03
C ASP A 172 -17.87 24.79 -0.20
N GLN A 173 -17.18 25.34 -1.20
CA GLN A 173 -16.68 24.57 -2.34
C GLN A 173 -15.61 23.56 -1.93
N GLU A 174 -14.67 23.94 -1.07
CA GLU A 174 -13.64 23.04 -0.52
C GLU A 174 -14.27 21.88 0.22
N ARG A 175 -15.25 22.14 1.10
CA ARG A 175 -15.99 21.09 1.82
C ARG A 175 -16.71 20.14 0.86
N ALA A 176 -17.37 20.69 -0.16
CA ALA A 176 -18.07 19.89 -1.17
C ALA A 176 -17.11 19.02 -1.99
N LEU A 177 -15.97 19.56 -2.40
CA LEU A 177 -14.94 18.81 -3.13
C LEU A 177 -14.28 17.74 -2.25
N THR A 178 -14.04 18.03 -0.98
CA THR A 178 -13.47 17.08 -0.02
C THR A 178 -14.43 15.92 0.22
N ALA A 179 -15.73 16.20 0.37
CA ALA A 179 -16.75 15.15 0.48
C ALA A 179 -16.78 14.26 -0.78
N LYS A 180 -16.80 14.86 -1.98
CA LYS A 180 -16.74 14.11 -3.25
C LYS A 180 -15.47 13.28 -3.38
N ALA A 181 -14.31 13.81 -2.99
CA ALA A 181 -13.06 13.06 -3.00
C ALA A 181 -13.14 11.83 -2.10
N SER A 182 -13.68 11.98 -0.88
CA SER A 182 -13.86 10.86 0.05
C SER A 182 -14.83 9.79 -0.48
N GLU A 183 -15.91 10.20 -1.17
CA GLU A 183 -16.84 9.28 -1.83
C GLU A 183 -16.16 8.52 -2.98
N CYS A 184 -15.38 9.21 -3.82
CA CYS A 184 -14.61 8.60 -4.90
C CYS A 184 -13.55 7.62 -4.37
N GLU A 185 -12.86 7.96 -3.28
CA GLU A 185 -11.89 7.07 -2.63
C GLU A 185 -12.56 5.82 -2.08
N ALA A 186 -13.70 5.97 -1.40
CA ALA A 186 -14.48 4.82 -0.91
C ALA A 186 -14.96 3.92 -2.05
N ALA A 187 -15.44 4.50 -3.15
CA ALA A 187 -15.86 3.77 -4.34
C ALA A 187 -14.68 3.05 -5.01
N LEU A 188 -13.50 3.68 -5.05
CA LEU A 188 -12.28 3.07 -5.59
C LEU A 188 -11.84 1.87 -4.75
N GLU A 189 -11.86 1.98 -3.43
CA GLU A 189 -11.52 0.86 -2.54
C GLU A 189 -12.53 -0.30 -2.68
N GLN A 190 -13.83 -0.01 -2.79
CA GLN A 190 -14.83 -1.04 -3.09
C GLN A 190 -14.55 -1.73 -4.43
N ALA A 191 -14.24 -0.96 -5.48
CA ALA A 191 -13.89 -1.51 -6.79
C ALA A 191 -12.63 -2.40 -6.71
N ARG A 192 -11.60 -2.00 -5.94
CA ARG A 192 -10.39 -2.81 -5.72
C ARG A 192 -10.72 -4.14 -5.05
N VAL A 193 -11.59 -4.14 -4.03
CA VAL A 193 -12.04 -5.37 -3.37
C VAL A 193 -12.77 -6.28 -4.35
N HIS A 194 -13.67 -5.74 -5.18
CA HIS A 194 -14.37 -6.53 -6.19
C HIS A 194 -13.44 -7.11 -7.25
N VAL A 195 -12.42 -6.36 -7.69
CA VAL A 195 -11.40 -6.86 -8.62
C VAL A 195 -10.62 -8.02 -7.99
N ALA A 196 -10.15 -7.87 -6.75
CA ALA A 196 -9.41 -8.91 -6.05
C ALA A 196 -10.26 -10.19 -5.85
N GLN A 197 -11.56 -10.04 -5.57
CA GLN A 197 -12.49 -11.17 -5.50
C GLN A 197 -12.63 -11.88 -6.85
N ALA A 198 -12.85 -11.11 -7.94
CA ALA A 198 -12.97 -11.67 -9.27
C ALA A 198 -11.67 -12.36 -9.73
N GLU A 199 -10.50 -11.82 -9.41
CA GLU A 199 -9.21 -12.45 -9.69
C GLU A 199 -9.07 -13.79 -8.96
N SER A 200 -9.46 -13.84 -7.68
CA SER A 200 -9.45 -15.08 -6.90
C SER A 200 -10.42 -16.13 -7.45
N GLU A 201 -11.61 -15.72 -7.90
CA GLU A 201 -12.57 -16.61 -8.56
C GLU A 201 -12.03 -17.16 -9.89
N VAL A 202 -11.39 -16.30 -10.70
CA VAL A 202 -10.76 -16.70 -11.96
C VAL A 202 -9.65 -17.72 -11.70
N GLU A 203 -8.80 -17.50 -10.69
CA GLU A 203 -7.71 -18.41 -10.35
C GLU A 203 -8.24 -19.77 -9.85
N ALA A 204 -9.30 -19.76 -9.03
CA ALA A 204 -9.98 -20.99 -8.59
C ALA A 204 -10.59 -21.77 -9.77
N LEU A 205 -11.27 -21.09 -10.69
CA LEU A 205 -11.81 -21.70 -11.91
C LEU A 205 -10.71 -22.23 -12.83
N HIS A 206 -9.58 -21.52 -12.93
CA HIS A 206 -8.43 -21.97 -13.72
C HIS A 206 -7.81 -23.24 -13.12
N GLY A 207 -7.67 -23.28 -11.79
CA GLY A 207 -7.23 -24.46 -11.04
C GLY A 207 -8.13 -25.67 -11.31
N ALA A 208 -9.45 -25.51 -11.09
CA ALA A 208 -10.45 -26.55 -11.34
C ALA A 208 -10.47 -27.01 -12.81
N GLY A 209 -10.33 -26.07 -13.76
CA GLY A 209 -10.22 -26.36 -15.18
C GLY A 209 -8.98 -27.17 -15.54
N SER A 210 -7.83 -26.87 -14.91
CA SER A 210 -6.60 -27.63 -15.11
C SER A 210 -6.70 -29.06 -14.57
N GLU A 211 -7.32 -29.24 -13.40
CA GLU A 211 -7.55 -30.56 -12.81
C GLU A 211 -8.49 -31.40 -13.68
N ALA A 212 -9.61 -30.80 -14.13
CA ALA A 212 -10.54 -31.46 -15.03
C ALA A 212 -9.86 -31.88 -16.36
N ARG A 213 -8.98 -31.04 -16.92
CA ARG A 213 -8.18 -31.39 -18.10
C ARG A 213 -7.22 -32.55 -17.82
N ALA A 214 -6.51 -32.53 -16.69
CA ALA A 214 -5.60 -33.60 -16.31
C ALA A 214 -6.32 -34.95 -16.11
N VAL A 215 -7.53 -34.93 -15.54
CA VAL A 215 -8.38 -36.12 -15.44
C VAL A 215 -8.83 -36.60 -16.82
N ALA A 216 -9.29 -35.69 -17.68
CA ALA A 216 -9.70 -36.03 -19.04
C ALA A 216 -8.55 -36.64 -19.86
N GLU A 217 -7.34 -36.10 -19.78
CA GLU A 217 -6.14 -36.65 -20.45
C GLU A 217 -5.79 -38.05 -19.92
N ARG A 218 -5.86 -38.27 -18.60
CA ARG A 218 -5.67 -39.60 -18.01
C ARG A 218 -6.70 -40.61 -18.51
N ASP A 219 -7.96 -40.20 -18.61
CA ASP A 219 -9.04 -41.07 -19.08
C ASP A 219 -8.92 -41.36 -20.58
N VAL A 220 -8.52 -40.38 -21.39
CA VAL A 220 -8.19 -40.59 -22.81
C VAL A 220 -7.02 -41.57 -22.94
N GLY A 221 -5.96 -41.40 -22.15
CA GLY A 221 -4.82 -42.32 -22.10
C GLY A 221 -5.26 -43.75 -21.74
N ARG A 222 -6.09 -43.89 -20.70
CA ARG A 222 -6.66 -45.18 -20.27
C ARG A 222 -7.51 -45.83 -21.36
N ARG A 223 -8.36 -45.06 -22.04
CA ARG A 223 -9.17 -45.53 -23.17
C ARG A 223 -8.27 -46.04 -24.30
N SER A 224 -7.26 -45.26 -24.70
CA SER A 224 -6.33 -45.67 -25.77
C SER A 224 -5.61 -46.99 -25.45
N LEU A 225 -5.18 -47.17 -24.19
CA LEU A 225 -4.52 -48.41 -23.75
C LEU A 225 -5.51 -49.59 -23.72
N ALA A 226 -6.74 -49.36 -23.25
CA ALA A 226 -7.79 -50.38 -23.26
C ALA A 226 -8.13 -50.80 -24.69
N GLU A 227 -8.14 -49.86 -25.63
CA GLU A 227 -8.44 -50.09 -27.04
C GLU A 227 -7.31 -50.86 -27.74
N GLN A 228 -6.05 -50.51 -27.48
CA GLN A 228 -4.89 -51.29 -27.92
C GLN A 228 -4.90 -52.71 -27.36
N ARG A 229 -5.23 -52.88 -26.07
CA ARG A 229 -5.37 -54.21 -25.45
C ARG A 229 -6.49 -55.01 -26.10
N HIS A 230 -7.62 -54.37 -26.39
CA HIS A 230 -8.74 -55.00 -27.07
C HIS A 230 -8.33 -55.46 -28.47
N GLN A 231 -7.64 -54.61 -29.25
CA GLN A 231 -7.12 -54.97 -30.57
C GLN A 231 -6.12 -56.14 -30.50
N ALA A 232 -5.15 -56.09 -29.59
CA ALA A 232 -4.17 -57.17 -29.40
C ALA A 232 -4.84 -58.50 -28.97
N LEU A 233 -5.86 -58.44 -28.11
CA LEU A 233 -6.66 -59.61 -27.74
C LEU A 233 -7.46 -60.14 -28.91
N ALA A 234 -8.09 -59.27 -29.71
CA ALA A 234 -8.84 -59.65 -30.90
C ALA A 234 -7.92 -60.34 -31.93
N GLU A 235 -6.74 -59.78 -32.19
CA GLU A 235 -5.71 -60.39 -33.04
C GLU A 235 -5.28 -61.75 -32.51
N ARG A 236 -5.00 -61.85 -31.20
CA ARG A 236 -4.61 -63.12 -30.57
C ARG A 236 -5.72 -64.17 -30.65
N CYS A 237 -6.98 -63.78 -30.46
CA CYS A 237 -8.14 -64.65 -30.66
C CYS A 237 -8.22 -65.14 -32.11
N SER A 238 -8.01 -64.25 -33.10
CA SER A 238 -7.99 -64.64 -34.51
C SER A 238 -6.86 -65.62 -34.84
N GLN A 239 -5.66 -65.40 -34.31
CA GLN A 239 -4.52 -66.30 -34.48
C GLN A 239 -4.76 -67.66 -33.82
N LEU A 240 -5.32 -67.67 -32.61
CA LEU A 240 -5.68 -68.92 -31.92
C LEU A 240 -6.77 -69.67 -32.70
N ALA A 241 -7.78 -68.98 -33.21
CA ALA A 241 -8.81 -69.60 -34.05
C ALA A 241 -8.20 -70.23 -35.32
N ALA A 242 -7.30 -69.52 -36.01
CA ALA A 242 -6.57 -70.05 -37.16
C ALA A 242 -5.70 -71.27 -36.79
N ARG A 243 -5.02 -71.24 -35.64
CA ARG A 243 -4.26 -72.39 -35.13
C ARG A 243 -5.16 -73.59 -34.86
N VAL A 244 -6.32 -73.39 -34.22
CA VAL A 244 -7.29 -74.46 -33.99
C VAL A 244 -7.74 -75.10 -35.31
N VAL A 245 -8.04 -74.29 -36.32
CA VAL A 245 -8.37 -74.80 -37.67
C VAL A 245 -7.24 -75.62 -38.25
N SER A 246 -6.00 -75.10 -38.26
CA SER A 246 -4.84 -75.84 -38.78
C SER A 246 -4.55 -77.14 -38.02
N GLN A 247 -4.77 -77.16 -36.70
CA GLN A 247 -4.58 -78.36 -35.88
C GLN A 247 -5.69 -79.38 -36.12
N ARG A 248 -6.93 -78.93 -36.35
CA ARG A 248 -8.03 -79.81 -36.75
C ARG A 248 -7.77 -80.43 -38.12
N GLU A 249 -7.30 -79.67 -39.10
CA GLU A 249 -6.90 -80.19 -40.41
C GLU A 249 -5.75 -81.19 -40.29
N ARG A 250 -4.75 -80.89 -39.46
CA ARG A 250 -3.62 -81.80 -39.21
C ARG A 250 -4.08 -83.09 -38.52
N LEU A 251 -4.98 -83.00 -37.55
CA LEU A 251 -5.57 -84.16 -36.89
C LEU A 251 -6.41 -84.99 -37.87
N ALA A 252 -7.16 -84.36 -38.77
CA ALA A 252 -7.89 -85.08 -39.82
C ALA A 252 -6.94 -85.85 -40.73
N LYS A 253 -5.89 -85.19 -41.24
CA LYS A 253 -4.84 -85.86 -42.05
C LYS A 253 -4.16 -87.00 -41.31
N LEU A 254 -3.78 -86.79 -40.05
CA LEU A 254 -3.15 -87.82 -39.24
C LEU A 254 -4.10 -88.99 -38.95
N ARG A 255 -5.41 -88.72 -38.86
CA ARG A 255 -6.43 -89.75 -38.72
C ARG A 255 -6.60 -90.55 -40.01
N ASP A 256 -6.61 -89.89 -41.16
CA ASP A 256 -6.61 -90.56 -42.47
C ASP A 256 -5.33 -91.41 -42.67
N GLU A 257 -4.17 -90.89 -42.27
CA GLU A 257 -2.90 -91.62 -42.25
C GLU A 257 -2.94 -92.82 -41.28
N TYR A 258 -3.55 -92.66 -40.11
CA TYR A 258 -3.74 -93.74 -39.15
C TYR A 258 -4.68 -94.82 -39.68
N ASP A 259 -5.81 -94.44 -40.26
CA ASP A 259 -6.80 -95.38 -40.81
C ASP A 259 -6.23 -96.14 -42.01
N THR A 260 -5.47 -95.45 -42.88
CA THR A 260 -4.74 -96.11 -43.98
C THR A 260 -3.65 -97.04 -43.47
N ALA A 261 -2.83 -96.63 -42.49
CA ALA A 261 -1.84 -97.51 -41.88
C ALA A 261 -2.48 -98.71 -41.16
N CYS A 262 -3.64 -98.53 -40.53
CA CYS A 262 -4.40 -99.61 -39.90
C CYS A 262 -4.88 -100.62 -40.96
N SER A 263 -5.45 -100.14 -42.07
CA SER A 263 -5.86 -100.99 -43.19
C SER A 263 -4.68 -101.75 -43.82
N GLN A 264 -3.52 -101.11 -43.96
CA GLN A 264 -2.28 -101.75 -44.44
C GLN A 264 -1.76 -102.79 -43.45
N ALA A 265 -1.85 -102.53 -42.14
CA ALA A 265 -1.46 -103.47 -41.10
C ALA A 265 -2.42 -104.68 -41.03
N GLU A 266 -3.72 -104.47 -41.26
CA GLU A 266 -4.71 -105.54 -41.38
C GLU A 266 -4.46 -106.41 -42.62
N GLN A 267 -4.17 -105.78 -43.77
CA GLN A 267 -3.77 -106.48 -44.99
C GLN A 267 -2.48 -107.28 -44.78
N ALA A 268 -1.44 -106.67 -44.20
CA ALA A 268 -0.19 -107.36 -43.91
C ALA A 268 -0.36 -108.50 -42.90
N ARG A 269 -1.27 -108.37 -41.93
CA ARG A 269 -1.63 -109.46 -41.00
C ARG A 269 -2.35 -110.60 -41.71
N ALA A 270 -3.27 -110.29 -42.63
CA ALA A 270 -3.94 -111.29 -43.44
C ALA A 270 -2.96 -112.05 -44.34
N ASP A 271 -2.07 -111.32 -45.04
CA ASP A 271 -1.00 -111.88 -45.86
C ASP A 271 -0.04 -112.75 -45.04
N TYR A 272 0.30 -112.31 -43.81
CA TYR A 272 1.16 -113.09 -42.91
C TYR A 272 0.46 -114.36 -42.40
N ALA A 273 -0.85 -114.31 -42.12
CA ALA A 273 -1.63 -115.48 -41.74
C ALA A 273 -1.75 -116.49 -42.89
N GLU A 274 -1.92 -116.01 -44.12
CA GLU A 274 -1.96 -116.85 -45.33
C GLU A 274 -0.59 -117.48 -45.61
N ARG A 275 0.50 -116.70 -45.53
CA ARG A 275 1.87 -117.24 -45.62
C ARG A 275 2.20 -118.21 -44.48
N GLY A 276 1.70 -117.96 -43.28
CA GLY A 276 1.86 -118.87 -42.13
C GLY A 276 1.13 -120.20 -42.32
N SER A 277 -0.07 -120.19 -42.93
CA SER A 277 -0.82 -121.43 -43.21
C SER A 277 -0.17 -122.25 -44.33
N THR A 278 0.32 -121.60 -45.38
CA THR A 278 1.08 -122.25 -46.46
C THR A 278 2.41 -122.82 -45.98
N ALA A 279 3.12 -122.12 -45.08
CA ALA A 279 4.35 -122.63 -44.45
C ALA A 279 4.07 -123.87 -43.57
N ARG A 280 2.99 -123.87 -42.77
CA ARG A 280 2.57 -125.05 -41.99
C ARG A 280 2.23 -126.25 -42.88
N GLN A 281 1.50 -126.03 -43.98
CA GLN A 281 1.22 -127.10 -44.95
C GLN A 281 2.50 -127.65 -45.60
N ALA A 282 3.51 -126.80 -45.81
CA ALA A 282 4.81 -127.23 -46.32
C ALA A 282 5.62 -128.02 -45.26
N GLU A 283 5.62 -127.60 -44.00
CA GLU A 283 6.26 -128.32 -42.88
C GLU A 283 5.62 -129.69 -42.63
N GLU A 284 4.29 -129.79 -42.69
CA GLU A 284 3.56 -131.07 -42.60
C GLU A 284 3.89 -132.00 -43.77
N ARG A 285 4.04 -131.46 -44.98
CA ARG A 285 4.51 -132.23 -46.15
C ARG A 285 5.93 -132.73 -45.99
N VAL A 286 6.83 -131.90 -45.45
CA VAL A 286 8.22 -132.29 -45.20
C VAL A 286 8.29 -133.37 -44.13
N SER A 287 7.53 -133.25 -43.03
CA SER A 287 7.53 -134.26 -41.96
C SER A 287 6.99 -135.61 -42.46
N ALA A 288 5.91 -135.60 -43.25
CA ALA A 288 5.34 -136.80 -43.86
C ALA A 288 6.34 -137.51 -44.80
N LEU A 289 7.07 -136.75 -45.62
CA LEU A 289 8.10 -137.30 -46.52
C LEU A 289 9.31 -137.85 -45.76
N THR A 290 9.72 -137.21 -44.66
CA THR A 290 10.81 -137.73 -43.81
C THR A 290 10.42 -139.03 -43.08
N ALA A 291 9.17 -139.15 -42.62
CA ALA A 291 8.66 -140.37 -42.01
C ALA A 291 8.57 -141.52 -43.02
N ALA A 292 8.10 -141.24 -44.25
CA ALA A 292 8.08 -142.22 -45.34
C ALA A 292 9.48 -142.71 -45.73
N ARG A 293 10.47 -141.80 -45.75
CA ARG A 293 11.87 -142.14 -46.01
C ARG A 293 12.45 -143.04 -44.91
N ALA A 294 12.19 -142.74 -43.63
CA ALA A 294 12.68 -143.54 -42.51
C ALA A 294 12.09 -144.97 -42.50
N ALA A 295 10.82 -145.12 -42.89
CA ALA A 295 10.18 -146.43 -43.02
C ALA A 295 10.82 -147.27 -44.15
N ALA A 296 11.10 -146.66 -45.30
CA ALA A 296 11.76 -147.35 -46.42
C ALA A 296 13.22 -147.74 -46.10
N GLU A 297 13.96 -146.93 -45.35
CA GLU A 297 15.33 -147.27 -44.91
C GLU A 297 15.33 -148.43 -43.90
N ALA A 298 14.29 -148.57 -43.07
CA ALA A 298 14.13 -149.69 -42.14
C ALA A 298 13.84 -151.03 -42.85
N GLU A 299 12.98 -151.04 -43.88
CA GLU A 299 12.70 -152.25 -44.68
C GLU A 299 13.95 -152.77 -45.42
N VAL A 300 14.84 -151.86 -45.83
CA VAL A 300 16.10 -152.19 -46.51
C VAL A 300 17.09 -152.88 -45.56
N GLU A 301 17.19 -152.45 -44.30
CA GLU A 301 18.08 -153.10 -43.32
C GLU A 301 17.56 -154.46 -42.84
N GLU A 302 16.24 -154.63 -42.76
CA GLU A 302 15.63 -155.92 -42.44
C GLU A 302 15.93 -156.97 -43.54
N CYS A 303 15.82 -156.58 -44.82
CA CYS A 303 16.19 -157.42 -45.96
C CYS A 303 17.69 -157.74 -46.02
N LYS A 304 18.57 -156.82 -45.61
CA LYS A 304 20.02 -157.09 -45.53
C LYS A 304 20.35 -158.10 -44.43
N SER A 305 19.71 -158.01 -43.26
CA SER A 305 19.95 -158.97 -42.18
C SER A 305 19.56 -160.40 -42.55
N ALA A 306 18.42 -160.57 -43.24
CA ALA A 306 17.97 -161.87 -43.75
C ALA A 306 18.92 -162.46 -44.81
N LEU A 307 19.59 -161.61 -45.61
CA LEU A 307 20.55 -162.03 -46.64
C LEU A 307 21.89 -162.50 -46.04
N PHE A 308 22.32 -161.88 -44.93
CA PHE A 308 23.52 -162.30 -44.19
C PHE A 308 23.37 -163.67 -43.52
N ASP A 309 22.19 -164.01 -42.99
CA ASP A 309 21.93 -165.31 -42.35
C ASP A 309 21.93 -166.48 -43.34
N VAL A 310 21.46 -166.27 -44.58
CA VAL A 310 21.47 -167.30 -45.64
C VAL A 310 22.89 -167.53 -46.17
N LEU A 311 23.71 -166.48 -46.26
CA LEU A 311 25.12 -166.57 -46.66
C LEU A 311 25.97 -167.31 -45.62
N ALA A 312 25.69 -167.12 -44.32
CA ALA A 312 26.36 -167.85 -43.24
C ALA A 312 26.06 -169.36 -43.28
N ARG A 313 24.81 -169.76 -43.56
CA ARG A 313 24.40 -171.17 -43.69
C ARG A 313 24.98 -171.85 -44.94
N ALA A 314 25.17 -171.11 -46.04
CA ALA A 314 25.79 -171.62 -47.26
C ALA A 314 27.31 -171.83 -47.14
N SER A 315 27.97 -171.04 -46.28
CA SER A 315 29.40 -171.17 -45.96
C SER A 315 29.70 -172.44 -45.16
N ASP A 316 28.90 -172.75 -44.15
CA ASP A 316 29.13 -173.90 -43.24
C ASP A 316 28.90 -175.27 -43.92
N LEU A 317 27.94 -175.34 -44.85
CA LEU A 317 27.69 -176.52 -45.69
C LEU A 317 28.79 -176.76 -46.75
N ARG A 318 29.51 -175.71 -47.17
CA ARG A 318 30.64 -175.83 -48.12
C ARG A 318 31.92 -176.35 -47.46
N SER A 319 32.15 -176.06 -46.17
CA SER A 319 33.27 -176.62 -45.40
C SER A 319 33.10 -178.11 -45.12
N ARG A 320 31.86 -178.59 -44.95
CA ARG A 320 31.56 -180.02 -44.71
C ARG A 320 31.71 -180.91 -45.94
N VAL A 321 31.54 -180.37 -47.15
CA VAL A 321 31.71 -181.12 -48.42
C VAL A 321 33.19 -181.31 -48.79
N ARG A 322 34.06 -180.34 -48.47
CA ARG A 322 35.52 -180.46 -48.72
C ARG A 322 36.24 -181.50 -47.86
N ALA A 323 35.77 -181.76 -46.64
CA ALA A 323 36.39 -182.76 -45.77
C ALA A 323 36.03 -184.23 -46.13
N GLY A 324 34.98 -184.45 -46.94
CA GLY A 324 34.59 -185.78 -47.43
C GLY A 324 35.26 -186.21 -48.74
N GLU A 325 35.80 -185.26 -49.51
CA GLU A 325 36.39 -185.50 -50.84
C GLU A 325 37.86 -185.95 -50.80
N ASP A 326 38.55 -185.79 -49.66
CA ASP A 326 39.92 -186.31 -49.47
C ASP A 326 39.94 -187.79 -48.99
N SER A 327 38.82 -188.30 -48.48
CA SER A 327 38.68 -189.71 -48.08
C SER A 327 38.42 -190.68 -49.25
N THR A 328 38.19 -190.18 -50.46
CA THR A 328 37.79 -190.99 -51.63
C THR A 328 38.84 -191.07 -52.75
N LYS A 329 39.98 -190.38 -52.62
CA LYS A 329 41.07 -190.41 -53.63
C LYS A 329 42.21 -191.42 -53.37
N LEU A 330 42.22 -192.15 -52.25
CA LEU A 330 43.19 -193.25 -52.03
C LEU A 330 42.65 -194.66 -52.28
N SER A 331 41.36 -194.79 -52.65
CA SER A 331 40.70 -196.07 -52.97
C SER A 331 40.41 -196.24 -54.47
N GLY A 332 41.21 -195.60 -55.34
CA GLY A 332 41.09 -195.66 -56.80
C GLY A 332 42.23 -196.36 -57.55
N SER A 333 43.32 -196.76 -56.89
CA SER A 333 44.49 -197.35 -57.57
C SER A 333 44.79 -198.79 -57.15
N ARG A 334 43.75 -199.63 -57.06
CA ARG A 334 43.90 -201.10 -56.92
C ARG A 334 43.59 -201.90 -58.19
N ALA A 335 43.25 -201.29 -59.34
CA ALA A 335 42.60 -202.03 -60.42
C ALA A 335 43.03 -201.72 -61.88
N ALA A 336 44.20 -201.10 -62.12
CA ALA A 336 44.64 -200.75 -63.50
C ALA A 336 45.88 -201.51 -64.03
N ARG A 337 46.43 -202.51 -63.33
CA ARG A 337 47.62 -203.26 -63.84
C ARG A 337 47.51 -204.79 -63.76
N VAL A 338 46.29 -205.31 -63.90
CA VAL A 338 46.04 -206.74 -64.18
C VAL A 338 45.54 -206.98 -65.62
N ARG A 339 45.35 -205.93 -66.45
CA ARG A 339 44.69 -206.11 -67.77
C ARG A 339 45.46 -205.69 -69.03
N ALA A 340 46.72 -205.27 -68.94
CA ALA A 340 47.41 -204.73 -70.12
C ALA A 340 48.37 -205.66 -70.88
N GLN A 341 48.89 -206.77 -70.32
CA GLN A 341 49.87 -207.60 -71.08
C GLN A 341 49.69 -209.12 -70.89
N LEU A 342 48.44 -209.54 -70.76
CA LEU A 342 47.98 -210.86 -71.21
C LEU A 342 47.73 -210.88 -72.75
N ASP A 343 47.91 -209.72 -73.41
CA ASP A 343 47.74 -209.52 -74.86
C ASP A 343 49.02 -209.63 -75.70
N GLU A 344 50.14 -210.12 -75.14
CA GLU A 344 51.33 -210.51 -75.93
C GLU A 344 51.79 -211.96 -75.66
N LYS A 345 50.84 -212.85 -75.36
CA LYS A 345 50.97 -214.28 -75.68
C LYS A 345 50.42 -214.61 -77.08
N ARG A 346 49.98 -213.62 -77.88
CA ARG A 346 49.15 -213.88 -79.07
C ARG A 346 49.54 -213.20 -80.37
N ARG A 347 50.71 -212.56 -80.45
CA ARG A 347 51.37 -212.40 -81.75
C ARG A 347 52.65 -213.22 -81.70
N GLU A 348 52.52 -214.48 -82.09
CA GLU A 348 53.11 -214.94 -83.34
C GLU A 348 54.62 -215.14 -83.14
N CYS A 349 55.17 -216.28 -82.71
CA CYS A 349 54.75 -217.70 -82.78
C CYS A 349 54.25 -218.20 -84.13
N ALA A 350 54.19 -217.37 -85.15
CA ALA A 350 53.76 -217.87 -86.42
C ALA A 350 54.25 -216.93 -87.50
N ARG A 351 55.29 -217.43 -88.17
CA ARG A 351 55.52 -217.20 -89.59
C ARG A 351 56.14 -215.82 -89.81
N ILE A 352 57.42 -215.72 -90.13
CA ILE A 352 58.08 -216.34 -91.29
C ILE A 352 59.58 -216.27 -90.93
N GLN A 353 60.16 -217.38 -90.45
CA GLN A 353 61.15 -218.11 -91.24
C GLN A 353 61.16 -217.70 -92.71
N ASP A 354 62.31 -217.15 -93.10
CA ASP A 354 62.76 -216.87 -94.46
C ASP A 354 62.60 -215.41 -94.88
N GLU A 355 63.65 -214.63 -94.62
CA GLU A 355 64.60 -214.37 -95.70
C GLU A 355 66.01 -214.06 -95.16
N VAL A 356 66.93 -214.97 -95.55
CA VAL A 356 68.40 -214.85 -95.70
C VAL A 356 69.29 -214.91 -94.47
#